data_AF-A0AAC9QPG3-F1
#
_entry.id   AF-A0AAC9QPG3-F1
#
_cell.length_a   1.000
_cell.length_b   1.000
_cell.length_c   1.000
_cell.angle_alpha   90.00
_cell.angle_beta   90.00
_cell.angle_gamma   90.00
#
_symmetry.space_group_name_H-M   'P 1'
#
loop_
_entity.id
_entity.type
_entity.pdbx_description
1 polymer ?
#
loop_
_entity_poly.entity_id
_entity_poly.type
_entity_poly.pdbx_seq_one_letter_code
_entity_poly.pdbx_strand_id
1 'polypeptide(L)'
;MLDLKRRKQDIRAFISALEQWIIKTLAQFNIKGERRKDRVGVWVIRSDRPLTINGTPTEDKIAAIGIRIRRWVSFHGICINIDPDLSHYKGIVPCGITNYGVTSLLDLGLPVTMHDVDIAMKRAFEQVFGPTIDIS
;
A
#
# COMPACT_ATOMS: atom_id res chain seq x y z
N MET A 1 -0.32 -10.49 13.85
CA MET A 1 0.39 -9.53 14.72
C MET A 1 1.89 -9.79 14.57
N LEU A 2 2.72 -8.76 14.38
CA LEU A 2 4.17 -8.92 14.22
C LEU A 2 4.93 -8.45 15.47
N ASP A 3 5.86 -9.28 15.94
CA ASP A 3 6.78 -8.97 17.03
C ASP A 3 8.08 -8.36 16.46
N LEU A 4 8.26 -7.05 16.66
CA LEU A 4 9.44 -6.32 16.18
C LEU A 4 10.68 -6.54 17.06
N LYS A 5 10.57 -7.19 18.22
CA LYS A 5 11.77 -7.60 18.96
C LYS A 5 12.56 -8.67 18.20
N ARG A 6 11.84 -9.54 17.48
CA ARG A 6 12.42 -10.59 16.63
C ARG A 6 12.88 -10.07 15.26
N ARG A 7 12.57 -8.81 14.95
CA ARG A 7 12.82 -8.17 13.65
C ARG A 7 13.33 -6.76 13.91
N LYS A 8 14.66 -6.58 13.98
CA LYS A 8 15.39 -5.32 14.19
C LYS A 8 14.49 -4.12 14.55
N GLN A 9 14.57 -3.64 15.79
CA GLN A 9 13.74 -2.57 16.38
C GLN A 9 13.84 -1.21 15.66
N ASP A 10 13.35 -1.15 14.43
CA ASP A 10 13.47 -0.03 13.51
C ASP A 10 12.14 0.15 12.79
N ILE A 11 11.45 1.23 13.15
CA ILE A 11 10.11 1.56 12.66
C ILE A 11 10.17 1.88 11.16
N ARG A 12 11.21 2.56 10.69
CA ARG A 12 11.34 2.94 9.27
C ARG A 12 11.61 1.72 8.41
N ALA A 13 12.42 0.79 8.89
CA ALA A 13 12.62 -0.50 8.24
C ALA A 13 11.31 -1.30 8.17
N PHE A 14 10.52 -1.29 9.25
CA PHE A 14 9.22 -1.97 9.26
C PHE A 14 8.22 -1.36 8.28
N ILE A 15 8.10 -0.03 8.23
CA ILE A 15 7.26 0.66 7.23
C ILE A 15 7.74 0.34 5.82
N SER A 16 9.05 0.39 5.58
CA SER A 16 9.64 0.06 4.27
C SER A 16 9.34 -1.38 3.85
N ALA A 17 9.32 -2.32 4.80
CA ALA A 17 8.95 -3.71 4.54
C ALA A 17 7.45 -3.84 4.20
N LEU A 18 6.57 -3.13 4.90
CA LEU A 18 5.13 -3.11 4.57
C LEU A 18 4.88 -2.51 3.17
N GLU A 19 5.55 -1.41 2.81
CA GLU A 19 5.48 -0.84 1.46
C GLU A 19 5.99 -1.83 0.42
N GLN A 20 7.11 -2.50 0.69
CA GLN A 20 7.66 -3.51 -0.22
C GLN A 20 6.73 -4.71 -0.40
N TRP A 21 6.03 -5.12 0.66
CA TRP A 21 5.03 -6.18 0.61
C TRP A 21 3.83 -5.80 -0.27
N ILE A 22 3.32 -4.58 -0.13
CA ILE A 22 2.26 -4.05 -1.00
C ILE A 22 2.76 -3.99 -2.46
N ILE A 23 3.96 -3.46 -2.71
CA ILE A 23 4.53 -3.37 -4.06
C ILE A 23 4.65 -4.75 -4.72
N LYS A 24 5.12 -5.76 -3.98
CA LYS A 24 5.20 -7.15 -4.48
C LYS A 24 3.82 -7.77 -4.72
N THR A 25 2.82 -7.37 -3.95
CA THR A 25 1.41 -7.78 -4.18
C THR A 25 0.91 -7.17 -5.50
N LEU A 26 1.04 -5.86 -5.67
CA LEU A 26 0.61 -5.15 -6.88
C LEU A 26 1.31 -5.63 -8.15
N ALA A 27 2.59 -6.00 -8.05
CA ALA A 27 3.37 -6.53 -9.17
C ALA A 27 2.79 -7.83 -9.74
N GLN A 28 2.04 -8.63 -8.96
CA GLN A 28 1.37 -9.84 -9.47
C GLN A 28 0.20 -9.52 -10.42
N PHE A 29 -0.32 -8.28 -10.37
CA PHE A 29 -1.35 -7.76 -11.25
C PHE A 29 -0.77 -6.81 -12.32
N ASN A 30 0.54 -6.86 -12.55
CA ASN A 30 1.28 -5.97 -13.46
C ASN A 30 1.17 -4.47 -13.12
N ILE A 31 0.85 -4.13 -11.88
CA ILE A 31 0.84 -2.74 -11.41
C ILE A 31 2.19 -2.41 -10.79
N LYS A 32 2.83 -1.38 -11.32
CA LYS A 32 4.07 -0.83 -10.77
C LYS A 32 3.74 0.14 -9.62
N GLY A 33 3.70 -0.39 -8.40
CA GLY A 33 3.63 0.42 -7.18
C GLY A 33 5.00 0.99 -6.79
N GLU A 34 5.02 2.21 -6.27
CA GLU A 34 6.25 2.91 -5.89
C GLU A 34 6.16 3.57 -4.51
N ARG A 35 7.33 3.74 -3.88
CA ARG A 35 7.53 4.47 -2.61
C ARG A 35 7.89 5.92 -2.89
N ARG A 36 7.63 6.79 -1.92
CA ARG A 36 8.02 8.21 -1.96
C ARG A 36 8.68 8.56 -0.63
N LYS A 37 9.78 9.33 -0.69
CA LYS A 37 10.60 9.62 0.50
C LYS A 37 9.85 10.49 1.53
N ASP A 38 8.96 11.33 1.05
CA ASP A 38 8.21 12.35 1.77
C ASP A 38 6.81 11.89 2.21
N ARG A 39 6.31 10.75 1.70
CA ARG A 39 4.93 10.31 1.96
C ARG A 39 4.80 8.79 2.05
N VAL A 40 4.27 8.34 3.19
CA VAL A 40 4.07 6.93 3.52
C VAL A 40 2.92 6.31 2.73
N GLY A 41 3.13 5.08 2.27
CA GLY A 41 2.17 4.31 1.49
C GLY A 41 2.70 4.00 0.09
N VAL A 42 1.85 3.41 -0.74
CA VAL A 42 2.22 3.03 -2.10
C VAL A 42 1.42 3.84 -3.10
N TRP A 43 2.13 4.30 -4.13
CA TRP A 43 1.67 5.23 -5.15
C TRP A 43 1.85 4.61 -6.53
N VAL A 44 1.01 5.00 -7.48
CA VAL A 44 1.15 4.61 -8.88
C VAL A 44 1.26 5.85 -9.76
N ILE A 45 2.08 5.78 -10.79
CA ILE A 45 2.15 6.81 -11.82
C ILE A 45 0.95 6.62 -12.76
N ARG A 46 0.20 7.69 -13.00
CA ARG A 46 -0.98 7.71 -13.87
C ARG A 46 -0.63 8.31 -15.22
N SER A 47 -0.12 7.48 -16.13
CA SER A 47 0.18 7.89 -17.51
C SER A 47 -1.07 8.18 -18.35
N ASP A 48 -2.23 7.71 -17.90
CA ASP A 48 -3.55 7.95 -18.48
C ASP A 48 -4.15 9.32 -18.09
N ARG A 49 -3.52 10.04 -17.15
CA ARG A 49 -3.95 11.36 -16.69
C ARG A 49 -3.05 12.45 -17.29
N PRO A 50 -3.55 13.69 -17.42
CA PRO A 50 -2.72 14.83 -17.80
C PRO A 50 -1.54 15.01 -16.85
N LEU A 51 -0.49 15.66 -17.35
CA LEU A 51 0.63 16.10 -16.51
C LEU A 51 0.13 17.10 -15.46
N THR A 52 0.81 17.15 -14.32
CA THR A 52 0.58 18.16 -13.30
C THR A 52 0.92 19.55 -13.85
N ILE A 53 0.53 20.60 -13.12
CA ILE A 53 0.88 22.00 -13.44
C ILE A 53 2.39 22.24 -13.60
N ASN A 54 3.22 21.37 -13.04
CA ASN A 54 4.69 21.45 -13.11
C ASN A 54 5.27 20.56 -14.23
N GLY A 55 4.43 19.99 -15.10
CA GLY A 55 4.85 19.13 -16.20
C GLY A 55 5.30 17.72 -15.80
N THR A 56 5.05 17.30 -14.55
CA THR A 56 5.38 15.95 -14.09
C THR A 56 4.20 14.99 -14.27
N PRO A 57 4.42 13.67 -14.40
CA PRO A 57 3.33 12.70 -14.37
C PRO A 57 2.47 12.82 -13.10
N THR A 58 1.17 12.59 -13.24
CA THR A 58 0.25 12.49 -12.11
C THR A 58 0.50 11.21 -11.33
N GLU A 59 0.33 11.26 -10.02
CA GLU A 59 0.50 10.11 -9.14
C GLU A 59 -0.68 10.01 -8.18
N ASP A 60 -1.22 8.80 -8.06
CA ASP A 60 -2.34 8.52 -7.15
C ASP A 60 -1.95 7.46 -6.12
N LYS A 61 -2.47 7.63 -4.91
CA LYS A 61 -2.24 6.68 -3.82
C LYS A 61 -3.13 5.46 -3.99
N ILE A 62 -2.52 4.27 -4.02
CA ILE A 62 -3.26 3.00 -4.10
C ILE A 62 -3.35 2.29 -2.74
N ALA A 63 -2.39 2.53 -1.86
CA ALA A 63 -2.39 1.92 -0.53
C ALA A 63 -1.93 2.85 0.58
N ALA A 64 -2.64 2.79 1.70
CA ALA A 64 -2.31 3.50 2.93
C ALA A 64 -1.67 2.56 3.95
N ILE A 65 -0.77 3.11 4.77
CA ILE A 65 -0.18 2.41 5.91
C ILE A 65 -0.43 3.27 7.13
N GLY A 66 -1.12 2.70 8.10
CA GLY A 66 -1.38 3.31 9.39
C GLY A 66 -1.06 2.28 10.45
N ILE A 67 0.06 2.45 11.14
CA ILE A 67 0.50 1.54 12.19
C ILE A 67 0.71 2.29 13.49
N ARG A 68 0.46 1.61 14.60
CA ARG A 68 0.84 2.05 15.94
C ARG A 68 1.74 1.01 16.57
N ILE A 69 2.84 1.43 17.19
CA ILE A 69 3.75 0.52 17.90
C ILE A 69 3.67 0.82 19.40
N ARG A 70 3.41 -0.22 20.21
CA ARG A 70 3.45 -0.14 21.67
C ARG A 70 4.20 -1.34 22.20
N ARG A 71 5.22 -1.11 23.03
CA ARG A 71 6.09 -2.19 23.58
C ARG A 71 6.65 -3.12 22.47
N TRP A 72 6.95 -2.58 21.29
CA TRP A 72 7.44 -3.31 20.11
C TRP A 72 6.46 -4.31 19.46
N VAL A 73 5.16 -4.15 19.76
CA VAL A 73 4.06 -4.86 19.11
C VAL A 73 3.33 -3.87 18.19
N SER A 74 3.11 -4.27 16.93
CA SER A 74 2.40 -3.46 15.93
C SER A 74 0.88 -3.66 16.01
N PHE A 75 0.13 -2.57 15.89
CA PHE A 75 -1.32 -2.51 15.78
C PHE A 75 -1.73 -1.83 14.47
N HIS A 76 -2.97 -2.07 14.03
CA HIS A 76 -3.53 -1.66 12.73
C HIS A 76 -2.80 -2.38 11.58
N GLY A 77 -2.43 -1.67 10.51
CA GLY A 77 -1.79 -2.31 9.36
C GLY A 77 -1.82 -1.44 8.11
N ILE A 78 -2.24 -2.06 7.02
CA ILE A 78 -2.24 -1.50 5.67
C ILE A 78 -3.65 -1.58 5.07
N CYS A 79 -3.93 -0.73 4.10
CA CYS A 79 -5.17 -0.75 3.32
C CYS A 79 -4.79 -0.62 1.85
N ILE A 80 -5.25 -1.52 0.99
CA ILE A 80 -5.10 -1.48 -0.46
C ILE A 80 -6.49 -1.24 -1.06
N ASN A 81 -6.61 -0.24 -1.92
CA ASN A 81 -7.87 0.03 -2.60
C ASN A 81 -8.06 -0.96 -3.76
N ILE A 82 -9.00 -1.89 -3.59
CA ILE A 82 -9.35 -2.89 -4.61
C ILE A 82 -10.46 -2.33 -5.51
N ASP A 83 -11.65 -2.18 -4.93
CA ASP A 83 -12.84 -1.60 -5.58
C ASP A 83 -13.69 -0.81 -4.57
N PRO A 84 -13.15 0.22 -3.89
CA PRO A 84 -13.95 1.13 -3.10
C PRO A 84 -14.61 2.20 -3.99
N ASP A 85 -15.72 2.76 -3.52
CA ASP A 85 -16.18 4.06 -4.02
C ASP A 85 -15.16 5.16 -3.62
N LEU A 86 -14.36 5.59 -4.59
CA LEU A 86 -13.32 6.62 -4.40
C LEU A 86 -13.92 8.01 -4.10
N SER A 87 -15.21 8.25 -4.36
CA SER A 87 -15.85 9.53 -4.05
C SER A 87 -15.89 9.83 -2.54
N HIS A 88 -15.88 8.81 -1.69
CA HIS A 88 -15.81 8.95 -0.24
C HIS A 88 -14.56 9.67 0.24
N TYR A 89 -13.46 9.65 -0.54
CA TYR A 89 -12.24 10.39 -0.20
C TYR A 89 -12.41 11.91 -0.32
N LYS A 90 -13.41 12.40 -1.07
CA LYS A 90 -13.67 13.86 -1.23
C LYS A 90 -14.10 14.53 0.07
N GLY A 91 -14.65 13.77 1.02
CA GLY A 91 -15.09 14.30 2.33
C GLY A 91 -13.96 14.45 3.35
N ILE A 92 -12.73 14.06 3.02
CA ILE A 92 -11.58 14.07 3.93
C ILE A 92 -10.35 14.66 3.24
N VAL A 93 -9.35 15.08 4.02
CA VAL A 93 -7.99 15.33 3.52
C VAL A 93 -7.15 14.08 3.79
N PRO A 94 -7.05 13.13 2.85
CA PRO A 94 -6.42 11.84 3.11
C PRO A 94 -4.94 12.01 3.41
N CYS A 95 -4.52 11.52 4.58
CA CYS A 95 -3.14 11.58 5.05
C CYS A 95 -2.53 13.00 5.10
N GLY A 96 -3.35 14.06 5.19
CA GLY A 96 -2.89 15.45 5.24
C GLY A 96 -2.34 16.00 3.92
N ILE A 97 -2.58 15.31 2.81
CA ILE A 97 -2.04 15.66 1.49
C ILE A 97 -3.20 16.07 0.57
N THR A 98 -3.17 17.29 0.06
CA THR A 98 -4.24 17.86 -0.78
C THR A 98 -3.97 17.77 -2.28
N ASN A 99 -2.71 17.58 -2.68
CA ASN A 99 -2.28 17.75 -4.07
C ASN A 99 -2.21 16.44 -4.87
N TYR A 100 -2.63 15.32 -4.29
CA TYR A 100 -2.54 14.01 -4.91
C TYR A 100 -3.87 13.25 -4.78
N GLY A 101 -4.21 12.48 -5.81
CA GLY A 101 -5.41 11.67 -5.81
C GLY A 101 -5.22 10.33 -5.13
N VAL A 102 -6.30 9.55 -5.16
CA VAL A 102 -6.36 8.16 -4.73
C VAL A 102 -6.87 7.33 -5.90
N THR A 103 -6.43 6.08 -5.98
CA THR A 103 -6.84 5.13 -7.01
C THR A 103 -7.24 3.81 -6.37
N SER A 104 -7.76 2.90 -7.17
CA SER A 104 -7.99 1.49 -6.83
C SER A 104 -7.51 0.56 -7.95
N LEU A 105 -7.56 -0.75 -7.73
CA LEU A 105 -7.34 -1.74 -8.81
C LEU A 105 -8.41 -1.58 -9.90
N LEU A 106 -9.67 -1.39 -9.52
CA LEU A 106 -10.75 -1.18 -10.48
C LEU A 106 -10.54 0.10 -11.31
N ASP A 107 -10.16 1.22 -10.69
CA ASP A 107 -9.91 2.49 -11.39
C ASP A 107 -8.70 2.42 -12.33
N LEU A 108 -7.79 1.46 -12.11
CA LEU A 108 -6.69 1.11 -13.03
C LEU A 108 -7.12 0.15 -14.15
N GLY A 109 -8.40 -0.21 -14.23
CA GLY A 109 -8.95 -1.11 -15.24
C GLY A 109 -8.77 -2.60 -14.92
N LEU A 110 -8.50 -2.97 -13.67
CA LEU A 110 -8.25 -4.35 -13.25
C LEU A 110 -9.37 -4.84 -12.30
N PRO A 111 -10.38 -5.58 -12.81
CA PRO A 111 -11.46 -6.14 -11.99
C PRO A 111 -10.99 -7.38 -11.23
N VAL A 112 -10.15 -7.15 -10.23
CA VAL A 112 -9.57 -8.18 -9.36
C VAL A 112 -10.46 -8.38 -8.13
N THR A 113 -10.68 -9.62 -7.73
CA THR A 113 -11.50 -9.90 -6.53
C THR A 113 -10.66 -9.75 -5.25
N MET A 114 -11.33 -9.56 -4.10
CA MET A 114 -10.63 -9.58 -2.81
C MET A 114 -9.88 -10.89 -2.58
N HIS A 115 -10.44 -12.02 -3.02
CA HIS A 115 -9.80 -13.33 -2.88
C HIS A 115 -8.48 -13.44 -3.66
N ASP A 116 -8.44 -12.91 -4.88
CA ASP A 116 -7.22 -12.88 -5.68
C ASP A 116 -6.14 -12.03 -5.00
N VAL A 117 -6.54 -10.88 -4.43
CA VAL A 117 -5.62 -10.02 -3.67
C VAL A 117 -5.11 -10.70 -2.41
N ASP A 118 -5.96 -11.43 -1.68
CA ASP A 118 -5.55 -12.19 -0.49
C ASP A 118 -4.49 -13.26 -0.83
N ILE A 119 -4.67 -13.99 -1.94
CA ILE A 119 -3.69 -14.97 -2.43
C ILE A 119 -2.37 -14.26 -2.79
N ALA A 120 -2.44 -13.16 -3.54
CA ALA A 120 -1.27 -12.39 -3.93
C ALA A 120 -0.53 -11.84 -2.70
N MET A 121 -1.26 -11.33 -1.70
CA MET A 121 -0.73 -10.82 -0.45
C MET A 121 -0.04 -11.92 0.35
N LYS A 122 -0.64 -13.11 0.50
CA LYS A 122 -0.01 -14.24 1.21
C LYS A 122 1.33 -14.61 0.58
N ARG A 123 1.37 -14.77 -0.75
CA ARG A 123 2.61 -15.08 -1.50
C ARG A 123 3.66 -13.98 -1.34
N ALA A 124 3.27 -12.72 -1.45
CA ALA A 124 4.18 -11.60 -1.31
C ALA A 124 4.68 -11.43 0.14
N PHE A 125 3.87 -11.81 1.13
CA PHE A 125 4.23 -11.72 2.54
C PHE A 125 5.43 -12.59 2.85
N GLU A 126 5.41 -13.85 2.37
CA GLU A 126 6.49 -14.80 2.63
C GLU A 126 7.82 -14.36 1.99
N GLN A 127 7.76 -13.68 0.85
CA GLN A 127 8.95 -13.12 0.20
C GLN A 127 9.58 -11.96 0.98
N VAL A 128 8.81 -11.22 1.78
CA VAL A 128 9.27 -10.03 2.51
C VAL A 128 9.57 -10.33 3.97
N PHE A 129 8.66 -11.06 4.61
CA PHE A 129 8.70 -11.33 6.03
C PHE A 129 9.15 -12.76 6.36
N GLY A 130 9.27 -13.64 5.37
CA GLY A 130 9.65 -15.04 5.56
C GLY A 130 8.44 -15.97 5.79
N PRO A 131 8.71 -17.28 5.97
CA PRO A 131 7.67 -18.31 6.04
C PRO A 131 6.58 -18.03 7.06
N THR A 132 5.35 -18.40 6.73
CA THR A 132 4.21 -18.32 7.64
C THR A 132 3.91 -19.69 8.28
N ILE A 133 3.27 -19.67 9.45
CA ILE A 133 2.78 -20.88 10.13
C ILE A 133 1.28 -20.67 10.28
N ASP A 134 0.50 -21.59 9.73
CA ASP A 134 -0.94 -21.60 9.95
C ASP A 134 -1.18 -22.02 11.41
N ILE A 135 -1.89 -21.17 12.14
CA ILE A 135 -2.32 -21.46 13.51
C ILE A 135 -3.72 -22.09 13.37
N SER A 136 -3.74 -23.40 13.09
CA SER A 136 -4.96 -24.20 13.12
C SER A 136 -5.49 -24.36 14.54
#